data_AF-A0A821XRJ9-F1
#
_entry.id   AF-A0A821XRJ9-F1
#
_cell.length_a   1.000
_cell.length_b   1.000
_cell.length_c   1.000
_cell.angle_alpha   90.00
_cell.angle_beta   90.00
_cell.angle_gamma   90.00
#
_symmetry.space_group_name_H-M   'P 1'
#
loop_
_entity.id
_entity.type
_entity.pdbx_description
1 polymer ?
#
loop_
_entity_poly.entity_id
_entity_poly.type
_entity_poly.pdbx_seq_one_letter_code
_entity_poly.pdbx_strand_id
1 'polypeptide(L)'
;MFFQESSDSDSDFEEELELLALATLLTKQRKRRRYWIHPVNRKRESRGEFHCLVKELESDAEKFHQYFRMSKAQFEEIHRLIEEDIKKIRTKFRKPIGTKERLAVCLR
;
A
#
# COMPACT_ATOMS: atom_id res chain seq x y z
N MET A 1 38.94 -28.37 37.13
CA MET A 1 38.32 -27.61 36.03
C MET A 1 37.94 -28.59 34.94
N PHE A 2 36.66 -28.95 34.80
CA PHE A 2 36.14 -29.44 33.53
C PHE A 2 34.65 -29.05 33.49
N PHE A 3 34.44 -27.88 32.88
CA PHE A 3 33.15 -27.32 32.51
C PHE A 3 32.72 -28.05 31.25
N GLN A 4 31.73 -28.94 31.32
CA GLN A 4 31.14 -29.52 30.12
C GLN A 4 29.71 -29.98 30.36
N GLU A 5 28.83 -29.01 30.62
CA GLU A 5 27.42 -29.07 30.25
C GLU A 5 27.17 -27.84 29.39
N SER A 6 26.44 -27.97 28.27
CA SER A 6 25.93 -26.91 27.35
C SER A 6 26.42 -27.05 25.89
N SER A 7 26.01 -28.10 25.17
CA SER A 7 26.11 -28.09 23.70
C SER A 7 24.94 -28.80 23.00
N ASP A 8 24.41 -29.89 23.57
CA ASP A 8 23.29 -30.62 22.93
C ASP A 8 21.94 -29.92 23.11
N SER A 9 21.77 -29.12 24.16
CA SER A 9 20.47 -28.47 24.44
C SER A 9 20.14 -27.35 23.45
N ASP A 10 21.11 -26.54 23.04
CA ASP A 10 20.85 -25.41 22.12
C ASP A 10 20.50 -25.88 20.71
N SER A 11 21.07 -27.00 20.26
CA SER A 11 20.78 -27.59 18.95
C SER A 11 19.34 -28.12 18.86
N ASP A 12 18.87 -28.80 19.91
CA ASP A 12 17.49 -29.31 19.96
C ASP A 12 16.46 -28.17 20.00
N PHE A 13 16.77 -27.08 20.71
CA PHE A 13 15.92 -25.88 20.73
C PHE A 13 15.88 -25.17 19.38
N GLU A 14 17.01 -25.10 18.66
CA GLU A 14 17.06 -24.53 17.30
C GLU A 14 16.24 -25.37 16.32
N GLU A 15 16.37 -26.69 16.34
CA GLU A 15 15.57 -27.59 15.49
C GLU A 15 14.06 -27.49 15.78
N GLU A 16 13.68 -27.42 17.07
CA GLU A 16 12.28 -27.25 17.47
C GLU A 16 11.72 -25.89 17.00
N LEU A 17 12.53 -24.83 17.06
CA LEU A 17 12.17 -23.50 16.57
C LEU A 17 12.00 -23.47 15.05
N GLU A 18 12.87 -24.18 14.31
CA GLU A 18 12.76 -24.32 12.85
C GLU A 18 11.52 -25.12 12.45
N LEU A 19 11.22 -26.22 13.15
CA LEU A 19 10.01 -27.01 12.99
C LEU A 19 8.75 -26.18 13.25
N LEU A 20 8.74 -25.37 14.32
CA LEU A 20 7.64 -24.48 14.64
C LEU A 20 7.47 -23.37 13.57
N ALA A 21 8.57 -22.80 13.07
CA ALA A 21 8.55 -21.83 11.99
C ALA A 21 7.99 -22.42 10.68
N LEU A 22 8.40 -23.63 10.32
CA LEU A 22 7.85 -24.37 9.17
C LEU A 22 6.35 -24.68 9.35
N ALA A 23 5.96 -25.20 10.51
CA ALA A 23 4.57 -25.51 10.82
C ALA A 23 3.70 -24.24 10.76
N THR A 24 4.17 -23.11 11.28
CA THR A 24 3.44 -21.84 11.23
C THR A 24 3.32 -21.30 9.80
N LEU A 25 4.34 -21.44 8.95
CA LEU A 25 4.27 -21.05 7.53
C LEU A 25 3.28 -21.91 6.74
N LEU A 26 3.30 -23.24 6.94
CA LEU A 26 2.43 -24.20 6.27
C LEU A 26 0.97 -24.09 6.72
N THR A 27 0.75 -23.79 8.00
CA THR A 27 -0.60 -23.64 8.58
C THR A 27 -1.15 -22.21 8.47
N LYS A 28 -0.38 -21.26 7.91
CA LYS A 28 -0.81 -19.86 7.70
C LYS A 28 -1.89 -19.76 6.63
N GLN A 29 -3.10 -20.17 6.98
CA GLN A 29 -4.28 -19.95 6.17
C GLN A 29 -4.52 -18.45 6.04
N ARG A 30 -4.32 -17.92 4.83
CA ARG A 30 -4.66 -16.52 4.55
C ARG A 30 -6.16 -16.37 4.73
N LYS A 31 -6.60 -15.63 5.76
CA LYS A 31 -8.02 -15.31 5.98
C LYS A 31 -8.63 -14.87 4.65
N ARG A 32 -9.71 -15.54 4.22
CA ARG A 32 -10.42 -15.18 2.99
C ARG A 32 -10.92 -13.75 3.14
N ARG A 33 -10.51 -12.87 2.21
CA ARG A 33 -10.96 -11.48 2.20
C ARG A 33 -12.47 -11.47 2.00
N ARG A 34 -13.21 -10.84 2.92
CA ARG A 34 -14.67 -10.63 2.78
C ARG A 34 -15.02 -9.84 1.52
N TYR A 35 -14.17 -8.87 1.15
CA TYR A 35 -14.33 -8.07 -0.05
C TYR A 35 -13.00 -7.94 -0.81
N TRP A 36 -13.02 -8.16 -2.12
CA TRP A 36 -11.91 -7.78 -3.00
C TRP A 36 -11.81 -6.25 -3.16
N ILE A 37 -12.96 -5.58 -3.29
CA ILE A 37 -13.11 -4.13 -3.24
C ILE A 37 -14.28 -3.83 -2.29
N HIS A 38 -14.02 -3.06 -1.24
CA HIS A 38 -15.05 -2.67 -0.28
C HIS A 38 -16.18 -1.89 -0.98
N PRO A 39 -17.48 -2.09 -0.64
CA PRO A 39 -18.60 -1.40 -1.28
C PRO A 39 -18.46 0.13 -1.34
N VAL A 40 -17.88 0.75 -0.30
CA VAL A 40 -17.57 2.19 -0.26
C VAL A 40 -16.68 2.62 -1.42
N ASN A 41 -15.66 1.83 -1.74
CA ASN A 41 -14.68 2.13 -2.80
C ASN A 41 -15.21 1.86 -4.20
N ARG A 42 -16.38 1.23 -4.35
CA ARG A 42 -17.04 1.05 -5.64
C ARG A 42 -17.55 2.38 -6.21
N LYS A 43 -17.91 3.32 -5.34
CA LYS A 43 -18.40 4.67 -5.71
C LYS A 43 -17.27 5.71 -5.80
N ARG A 44 -16.00 5.29 -5.91
CA ARG A 44 -14.87 6.23 -5.92
C ARG A 44 -14.94 7.25 -7.06
N GLU A 45 -15.49 6.87 -8.21
CA GLU A 45 -15.56 7.77 -9.36
C GLU A 45 -16.57 8.92 -9.16
N SER A 46 -17.58 8.72 -8.30
CA SER A 46 -18.62 9.73 -8.02
C SER A 46 -18.53 10.37 -6.64
N ARG A 47 -17.93 9.69 -5.67
CA ARG A 47 -17.83 10.12 -4.26
C ARG A 47 -16.41 10.10 -3.70
N GLY A 48 -15.43 9.70 -4.52
CA GLY A 48 -14.04 9.65 -4.10
C GLY A 48 -13.48 11.05 -4.01
N GLU A 49 -12.66 11.29 -2.99
CA GLU A 49 -12.02 12.57 -2.72
C GLU A 49 -11.31 13.17 -3.93
N PHE A 50 -10.57 12.34 -4.68
CA PHE A 50 -9.88 12.78 -5.89
C PHE A 50 -10.84 13.30 -6.97
N HIS A 51 -12.00 12.66 -7.11
CA HIS A 51 -12.97 13.02 -8.15
C HIS A 51 -13.90 14.16 -7.73
N CYS A 52 -14.00 14.46 -6.43
CA CYS A 52 -14.78 15.55 -5.87
C CYS A 52 -13.85 16.69 -5.40
N LEU A 53 -13.34 16.59 -4.17
CA LEU A 53 -12.55 17.63 -3.51
C LEU A 53 -11.33 18.07 -4.32
N VAL A 54 -10.48 17.14 -4.79
CA VAL A 54 -9.24 17.52 -5.48
C VAL A 54 -9.52 18.30 -6.77
N LYS A 55 -10.60 17.96 -7.49
CA LYS A 55 -11.02 18.73 -8.67
C LYS A 55 -11.50 20.14 -8.33
N GLU A 56 -12.16 20.32 -7.20
CA GLU A 56 -12.56 21.65 -6.73
C GLU A 56 -11.33 22.47 -6.33
N LEU A 57 -10.37 21.85 -5.64
CA LEU A 57 -9.10 22.48 -5.25
C LEU A 57 -8.27 22.93 -6.46
N GLU A 58 -8.37 22.25 -7.61
CA GLU A 58 -7.65 22.66 -8.82
C GLU A 58 -8.00 24.07 -9.32
N SER A 59 -9.13 24.64 -8.90
CA SER A 59 -9.57 26.00 -9.24
C SER A 59 -9.05 27.08 -8.28
N ASP A 60 -8.58 26.69 -7.08
CA ASP A 60 -8.10 27.58 -6.03
C ASP A 60 -6.67 27.20 -5.64
N ALA A 61 -5.71 27.99 -6.12
CA ALA A 61 -4.29 27.72 -5.91
C ALA A 61 -3.88 27.75 -4.43
N GLU A 62 -4.47 28.62 -3.61
CA GLU A 62 -4.16 28.69 -2.18
C GLU A 62 -4.67 27.44 -1.46
N LYS A 63 -5.90 27.04 -1.74
CA LYS A 63 -6.48 25.81 -1.15
C LYS A 63 -5.73 24.57 -1.62
N PHE A 64 -5.36 24.50 -2.90
CA PHE A 64 -4.53 23.42 -3.42
C PHE A 64 -3.19 23.33 -2.68
N HIS A 65 -2.53 24.48 -2.49
CA HIS A 65 -1.26 24.54 -1.77
C HIS A 65 -1.40 24.18 -0.29
N GLN A 66 -2.47 24.62 0.37
CA GLN A 66 -2.77 24.22 1.76
C GLN A 66 -2.98 22.71 1.88
N TYR A 67 -3.67 22.11 0.90
CA TYR A 67 -4.00 20.69 0.90
C TYR A 67 -2.79 19.80 0.61
N PHE A 68 -2.06 20.04 -0.48
CA PHE A 68 -0.93 19.20 -0.91
C PHE A 68 0.44 19.69 -0.43
N ARG A 69 0.51 20.85 0.24
CA ARG A 69 1.77 21.53 0.64
C ARG A 69 2.71 21.84 -0.53
N MET A 70 2.15 21.95 -1.73
CA MET A 70 2.86 22.27 -2.97
C MET A 70 1.93 22.91 -3.99
N SER A 71 2.48 23.64 -4.96
CA SER A 71 1.67 24.19 -6.05
C SER A 71 1.18 23.09 -7.01
N LYS A 72 0.14 23.40 -7.79
CA LYS A 72 -0.33 22.53 -8.87
C LYS A 72 0.78 22.21 -9.88
N ALA A 73 1.65 23.17 -10.17
CA ALA A 73 2.77 22.97 -11.09
C ALA A 73 3.77 21.93 -10.57
N GLN A 74 4.11 22.01 -9.28
CA GLN A 74 4.99 21.02 -8.62
C GLN A 74 4.35 19.64 -8.58
N PHE A 75 3.04 19.57 -8.29
CA PHE A 75 2.30 18.31 -8.33
C PHE A 75 2.37 17.65 -9.72
N GLU A 76 2.10 18.44 -10.78
CA GLU A 76 2.18 17.95 -12.17
C GLU A 76 3.61 17.57 -12.58
N GLU A 77 4.62 18.29 -12.07
CA GLU A 77 6.03 17.94 -12.31
C GLU A 77 6.40 16.60 -11.67
N ILE A 78 6.09 16.41 -10.40
CA ILE A 78 6.30 15.14 -9.70
C ILE A 78 5.56 14.02 -10.43
N HIS A 79 4.30 14.27 -10.82
CA HIS A 79 3.49 13.30 -11.55
C HIS A 79 4.16 12.88 -12.85
N ARG A 80 4.65 13.82 -13.67
CA ARG A 80 5.36 13.53 -14.92
C ARG A 80 6.60 12.67 -14.71
N LEU A 81 7.35 12.89 -13.63
CA LEU A 81 8.58 12.14 -13.35
C LEU A 81 8.31 10.67 -13.00
N ILE A 82 7.22 10.39 -12.28
CA ILE A 82 6.95 9.06 -11.74
C ILE A 82 5.81 8.32 -12.47
N GLU A 83 5.16 8.96 -13.44
CA GLU A 83 3.91 8.48 -14.04
C GLU A 83 4.04 7.04 -14.54
N GLU A 84 5.12 6.74 -15.26
CA GLU A 84 5.35 5.42 -15.83
C GLU A 84 5.62 4.36 -14.75
N ASP A 85 6.29 4.73 -13.66
CA ASP A 85 6.56 3.83 -12.52
C ASP A 85 5.29 3.50 -11.73
N ILE A 86 4.37 4.46 -11.61
CA ILE A 86 3.11 4.30 -10.88
C ILE A 86 1.95 3.89 -11.79
N LYS A 87 2.18 3.66 -13.08
CA LYS A 87 1.15 3.20 -14.00
C LYS A 87 0.79 1.75 -13.71
N LYS A 88 -0.50 1.43 -13.74
CA LYS A 88 -0.96 0.04 -13.64
C LYS A 88 -1.55 -0.41 -14.95
N ILE A 89 -1.17 -1.62 -15.36
CA ILE A 89 -1.76 -2.28 -16.52
C ILE A 89 -3.25 -2.48 -16.28
N ARG A 90 -4.06 -2.05 -17.24
CA ARG A 90 -5.50 -2.29 -17.23
C ARG A 90 -5.74 -3.77 -17.51
N THR A 91 -6.39 -4.45 -16.58
CA THR A 91 -6.79 -5.86 -16.74
C THR A 91 -8.30 -5.97 -16.85
N LYS A 92 -8.81 -7.13 -17.28
CA LYS A 92 -10.26 -7.40 -17.36
C LYS A 92 -10.93 -7.46 -15.98
N PHE A 93 -10.16 -7.70 -14.91
CA PHE A 93 -10.69 -7.93 -13.57
C PHE A 93 -11.08 -6.64 -12.84
N ARG A 94 -10.32 -5.55 -13.04
CA ARG A 94 -10.62 -4.26 -12.42
C ARG A 94 -10.00 -3.10 -13.15
N LYS A 95 -10.68 -1.96 -13.11
CA LYS A 95 -10.12 -0.67 -13.53
C LYS A 95 -9.06 -0.22 -12.52
N PRO A 96 -7.81 0.04 -12.95
CA PRO A 96 -6.78 0.58 -12.09
C PRO A 96 -7.16 1.99 -11.59
N ILE A 97 -6.57 2.40 -10.48
CA ILE A 97 -6.64 3.77 -9.97
C ILE A 97 -5.74 4.64 -10.88
N GLY A 98 -6.20 5.82 -11.25
CA GLY A 98 -5.44 6.73 -12.12
C GLY A 98 -4.11 7.14 -11.48
N THR A 99 -3.09 7.42 -12.28
CA THR A 99 -1.75 7.78 -11.78
C THR A 99 -1.79 9.07 -10.95
N LYS A 100 -2.52 10.09 -11.40
CA LYS A 100 -2.78 11.32 -10.61
C LYS A 100 -3.55 11.06 -9.31
N GLU A 101 -4.58 10.21 -9.35
CA GLU A 101 -5.34 9.82 -8.16
C GLU A 101 -4.45 9.10 -7.14
N ARG A 102 -3.55 8.21 -7.62
CA ARG A 102 -2.58 7.53 -6.76
C ARG A 102 -1.62 8.52 -6.10
N LEU A 103 -1.11 9.49 -6.87
CA LEU A 103 -0.22 10.51 -6.33
C LEU A 103 -0.95 11.38 -5.30
N ALA A 104 -2.18 11.81 -5.60
CA ALA A 104 -2.98 12.62 -4.68
C ALA A 104 -3.25 11.90 -3.34
N VAL A 105 -3.57 10.59 -3.38
CA VAL A 105 -3.76 9.79 -2.16
C VAL A 105 -2.45 9.59 -1.39
N CYS A 106 -1.32 9.57 -2.09
CA CYS A 106 0.01 9.42 -1.48
C CYS A 106 0.50 10.69 -0.78
N LEU A 107 0.17 11.87 -1.32
CA LEU A 107 0.66 13.16 -0.82
C LEU A 107 -0.25 13.82 0.21
N ARG A 108 -1.49 13.35 0.35
CA ARG A 108 -2.44 13.86 1.34
C ARG A 108 -1.90 13.74 2.76
#